data_AF-A0A947BJ36-F1
#
_entry.id   AF-A0A947BJ36-F1
#
_cell.length_a   1.000
_cell.length_b   1.000
_cell.length_c   1.000
_cell.angle_alpha   90.00
_cell.angle_beta   90.00
_cell.angle_gamma   90.00
#
_symmetry.space_group_name_H-M   'P 1'
#
loop_
_entity.id
_entity.type
_entity.pdbx_description
1 polymer ?
#
loop_
_entity_poly.entity_id
_entity_poly.type
_entity_poly.pdbx_seq_one_letter_code
_entity_poly.pdbx_strand_id
1 'polypeptide(L)'
;VQIVLASQQQKRELEQISDSAVEALKDNLTTTEMLGMVVQFLHRCQRIDDVDELVNNVFDCLREFELESSLLIQAEPENRVWFSDGVDRPMESQILESLRSQDRVLSFGTRLAINSDQVTLLVRKLPSGAEEIEILRQQLVIMIEGLDTRLHAMQAERLFDSRREQLTRVLESARDKLGEIDQQHKRQNRVASQILTGMSRELETLLPALNLTEQQKKSLLKVIDSSVSKIESVYDGDRELDDQFDVIIEDVSNLLGK
;
A
#
# COMPACT_ATOMS: atom_id res chain seq x y z
N VAL A 1 -53.19 8.01 -60.92
CA VAL A 1 -52.76 6.76 -60.23
C VAL A 1 -51.25 6.76 -59.97
N GLN A 2 -50.38 6.97 -60.97
CA GLN A 2 -48.91 7.04 -60.78
C GLN A 2 -48.43 8.11 -59.79
N ILE A 3 -48.99 9.32 -59.80
CA ILE A 3 -48.61 10.41 -58.87
C ILE A 3 -48.93 10.05 -57.41
N VAL A 4 -50.04 9.36 -57.17
CA VAL A 4 -50.46 8.93 -55.82
C VAL A 4 -49.58 7.80 -55.30
N LEU A 5 -49.20 6.85 -56.18
CA LEU A 5 -48.27 5.76 -55.84
C LEU A 5 -46.86 6.29 -55.54
N ALA A 6 -46.35 7.22 -56.35
CA ALA A 6 -45.05 7.87 -56.11
C ALA A 6 -45.05 8.67 -54.80
N SER A 7 -46.13 9.40 -54.51
CA SER A 7 -46.29 10.14 -53.25
C SER A 7 -46.38 9.21 -52.02
N GLN A 8 -47.06 8.07 -52.13
CA GLN A 8 -47.11 7.06 -51.06
C GLN A 8 -45.77 6.36 -50.85
N GLN A 9 -45.02 6.10 -51.92
CA GLN A 9 -43.70 5.48 -51.84
C GLN A 9 -42.69 6.44 -51.19
N GLN A 10 -42.68 7.70 -51.59
CA GLN A 10 -41.84 8.73 -51.00
C GLN A 10 -42.18 8.97 -49.52
N LYS A 11 -43.47 8.89 -49.14
CA LYS A 11 -43.88 8.96 -47.73
C LYS A 11 -43.34 7.78 -46.90
N ARG A 12 -43.37 6.56 -47.44
CA ARG A 12 -42.80 5.37 -46.77
C ARG A 12 -41.28 5.43 -46.63
N GLU A 13 -40.59 5.93 -47.65
CA GLU A 13 -39.13 6.12 -47.60
C GLU A 13 -38.75 7.17 -46.53
N LEU A 14 -39.51 8.27 -46.43
CA LEU A 14 -39.32 9.27 -45.37
C LEU A 14 -39.62 8.72 -43.97
N GLU A 15 -40.67 7.90 -43.81
CA GLU A 15 -40.98 7.20 -42.55
C GLU A 15 -39.83 6.25 -42.15
N GLN A 16 -39.30 5.46 -43.07
CA GLN A 16 -38.17 4.56 -42.81
C GLN A 16 -36.88 5.29 -42.42
N ILE A 17 -36.56 6.39 -43.10
CA ILE A 17 -35.38 7.21 -42.77
C ILE A 17 -35.56 7.85 -41.38
N SER A 18 -36.76 8.32 -41.05
CA SER A 18 -37.08 8.88 -39.75
C SER A 18 -36.96 7.84 -38.64
N ASP A 19 -37.50 6.63 -38.85
CA ASP A 19 -37.45 5.56 -37.86
C ASP A 19 -36.00 5.10 -37.61
N SER A 20 -35.22 4.91 -38.68
CA SER A 20 -33.79 4.58 -38.58
C SER A 20 -32.96 5.68 -37.90
N ALA A 21 -33.27 6.95 -38.15
CA ALA A 21 -32.62 8.06 -37.45
C ALA A 21 -33.00 8.13 -35.98
N VAL A 22 -34.26 7.87 -35.62
CA VAL A 22 -34.72 7.82 -34.23
C VAL A 22 -34.09 6.64 -33.47
N GLU A 23 -33.96 5.48 -34.11
CA GLU A 23 -33.28 4.31 -33.55
C GLU A 23 -31.80 4.61 -33.30
N ALA A 24 -31.08 5.11 -34.30
CA ALA A 24 -29.67 5.51 -34.14
C ALA A 24 -29.47 6.62 -33.08
N LEU A 25 -30.42 7.56 -32.94
CA LEU A 25 -30.38 8.56 -31.87
C LEU A 25 -30.60 7.94 -30.49
N LYS A 26 -31.52 6.99 -30.37
CA LYS A 26 -31.76 6.26 -29.10
C LYS A 26 -30.54 5.45 -28.70
N ASP A 27 -29.93 4.70 -29.62
CA ASP A 27 -28.74 3.90 -29.32
C ASP A 27 -27.56 4.76 -28.87
N ASN A 28 -27.38 5.92 -29.50
CA ASN A 28 -26.38 6.91 -29.08
C ASN A 28 -26.69 7.53 -27.71
N LEU A 29 -27.95 7.84 -27.41
CA LEU A 29 -28.36 8.37 -26.11
C LEU A 29 -28.13 7.33 -25.01
N THR A 30 -28.55 6.09 -25.23
CA THR A 30 -28.37 4.97 -24.29
C THR A 30 -26.89 4.66 -24.04
N THR A 31 -26.06 4.71 -25.08
CA THR A 31 -24.60 4.61 -24.95
C THR A 31 -24.01 5.76 -24.12
N THR A 32 -24.48 6.99 -24.36
CA THR A 32 -24.01 8.18 -23.63
C THR A 32 -24.42 8.16 -22.16
N GLU A 33 -25.64 7.71 -21.87
CA GLU A 33 -26.16 7.53 -20.51
C GLU A 33 -25.33 6.49 -19.74
N MET A 34 -25.08 5.32 -20.34
CA MET A 34 -24.25 4.29 -19.72
C MET A 34 -22.81 4.77 -19.47
N LEU A 35 -22.20 5.46 -20.42
CA LEU A 35 -20.88 6.03 -20.23
C LEU A 35 -20.88 7.05 -19.08
N GLY A 36 -21.92 7.89 -18.98
CA GLY A 36 -22.09 8.83 -17.87
C GLY A 36 -22.14 8.13 -16.51
N MET A 37 -22.88 7.03 -16.41
CA MET A 37 -22.94 6.20 -15.21
C MET A 37 -21.57 5.62 -14.83
N VAL A 38 -20.84 5.04 -15.80
CA VAL A 38 -19.47 4.52 -15.57
C VAL A 38 -18.52 5.63 -15.11
N VAL A 39 -18.55 6.80 -15.74
CA VAL A 39 -17.71 7.94 -15.33
C VAL A 39 -18.02 8.37 -13.89
N GLN A 40 -19.29 8.43 -13.52
CA GLN A 40 -19.69 8.78 -12.15
C GLN A 40 -19.28 7.70 -11.15
N PHE A 41 -19.38 6.42 -11.52
CA PHE A 41 -18.86 5.29 -10.74
C PHE A 41 -17.35 5.45 -10.51
N LEU A 42 -16.55 5.69 -11.56
CA LEU A 42 -15.11 5.84 -11.48
C LEU A 42 -14.69 7.01 -10.59
N HIS A 43 -15.39 8.14 -10.71
CA HIS A 43 -15.13 9.29 -9.85
C HIS A 43 -15.43 9.00 -8.36
N ARG A 44 -16.48 8.22 -8.07
CA ARG A 44 -16.78 7.77 -6.70
C ARG A 44 -15.71 6.81 -6.18
N CYS A 45 -15.29 5.83 -6.99
CA CYS A 45 -14.26 4.84 -6.63
C CYS A 45 -12.96 5.48 -6.13
N GLN A 46 -12.53 6.60 -6.73
CA GLN A 46 -11.29 7.28 -6.36
C GLN A 46 -11.23 7.76 -4.91
N ARG A 47 -12.38 7.90 -4.22
CA ARG A 47 -12.46 8.45 -2.85
C ARG A 47 -12.75 7.39 -1.79
N ILE A 48 -12.90 6.14 -2.18
CA ILE A 48 -13.31 5.06 -1.29
C ILE A 48 -12.06 4.29 -0.84
N ASP A 49 -11.81 4.26 0.48
CA ASP A 49 -10.66 3.58 1.11
C ASP A 49 -11.04 2.22 1.75
N ASP A 50 -12.31 1.86 1.67
CA ASP A 50 -12.85 0.60 2.19
C ASP A 50 -13.34 -0.33 1.07
N VAL A 51 -13.02 -1.62 1.19
CA VAL A 51 -13.35 -2.60 0.14
C VAL A 51 -14.84 -2.87 0.10
N ASP A 52 -15.52 -2.92 1.24
CA ASP A 52 -16.96 -3.19 1.29
C ASP A 52 -17.76 -1.98 0.74
N GLU A 53 -17.33 -0.75 1.02
CA GLU A 53 -17.89 0.45 0.38
C GLU A 53 -17.65 0.47 -1.14
N LEU A 54 -16.49 0.01 -1.60
CA LEU A 54 -16.16 -0.06 -3.03
C LEU A 54 -17.06 -1.07 -3.76
N VAL A 55 -17.30 -2.22 -3.14
CA VAL A 55 -18.24 -3.24 -3.63
C VAL A 55 -19.67 -2.70 -3.70
N ASN A 56 -20.10 -1.95 -2.70
CA ASN A 56 -21.43 -1.31 -2.72
C ASN A 56 -21.56 -0.35 -3.91
N ASN A 57 -20.55 0.47 -4.18
CA ASN A 57 -20.53 1.37 -5.33
C ASN A 57 -20.59 0.61 -6.67
N VAL A 58 -19.95 -0.57 -6.77
CA VAL A 58 -20.06 -1.46 -7.94
C VAL A 58 -21.50 -1.95 -8.12
N PHE A 59 -22.11 -2.51 -7.07
CA PHE A 59 -23.46 -3.05 -7.19
C PHE A 59 -24.53 -1.97 -7.37
N ASP A 60 -24.33 -0.77 -6.84
CA ASP A 60 -25.22 0.35 -7.12
C ASP A 60 -25.20 0.72 -8.61
N CYS A 61 -24.01 0.79 -9.23
CA CYS A 61 -23.92 1.06 -10.67
C CYS A 61 -24.46 -0.11 -11.52
N LEU A 62 -24.19 -1.35 -11.14
CA LEU A 62 -24.76 -2.53 -11.82
C LEU A 62 -26.29 -2.60 -11.68
N ARG A 63 -26.86 -2.11 -10.58
CA ARG A 63 -28.30 -2.00 -10.38
C ARG A 63 -28.92 -0.94 -11.28
N GLU A 64 -28.22 0.17 -11.55
CA GLU A 64 -28.64 1.17 -12.57
C GLU A 64 -28.66 0.56 -13.98
N PHE A 65 -27.81 -0.44 -14.27
CA PHE A 65 -27.87 -1.23 -15.50
C PHE A 65 -28.87 -2.40 -15.46
N GLU A 66 -29.65 -2.54 -14.38
CA GLU A 66 -30.58 -3.65 -14.16
C GLU A 66 -29.93 -5.05 -14.21
N LEU A 67 -28.66 -5.16 -13.76
CA LEU A 67 -27.89 -6.40 -13.83
C LEU A 67 -27.77 -7.11 -12.47
N GLU A 68 -28.21 -8.35 -12.43
CA GLU A 68 -27.86 -9.28 -11.36
C GLU A 68 -26.45 -9.83 -11.57
N SER A 69 -25.62 -9.67 -10.54
CA SER A 69 -24.20 -9.99 -10.63
C SER A 69 -23.62 -10.51 -9.32
N SER A 70 -22.44 -11.09 -9.45
CA SER A 70 -21.58 -11.53 -8.35
C SER A 70 -20.16 -11.08 -8.62
N LEU A 71 -19.47 -10.64 -7.59
CA LEU A 71 -18.15 -10.04 -7.67
C LEU A 71 -17.21 -10.81 -6.77
N LEU A 72 -16.10 -11.25 -7.32
CA LEU A 72 -14.98 -11.78 -6.57
C LEU A 72 -13.87 -10.74 -6.57
N ILE A 73 -13.32 -10.44 -5.38
CA ILE A 73 -12.12 -9.62 -5.22
C ILE A 73 -11.06 -10.47 -4.53
N GLN A 74 -9.86 -10.48 -5.10
CA GLN A 74 -8.69 -11.03 -4.47
C GLN A 74 -8.22 -10.10 -3.36
N ALA A 75 -8.32 -10.59 -2.13
CA ALA A 75 -7.74 -9.96 -0.97
C ALA A 75 -6.79 -10.96 -0.30
N GLU A 76 -5.74 -10.46 0.34
CA GLU A 76 -4.94 -11.25 1.27
C GLU A 76 -5.56 -11.10 2.68
N PRO A 77 -5.82 -12.19 3.43
CA PRO A 77 -5.35 -13.57 3.21
C PRO A 77 -6.27 -14.48 2.38
N GLU A 78 -7.54 -14.11 2.17
CA GLU A 78 -8.51 -14.94 1.45
C GLU A 78 -9.32 -14.12 0.43
N ASN A 79 -9.63 -14.76 -0.70
CA ASN A 79 -10.56 -14.20 -1.68
C ASN A 79 -11.93 -13.98 -1.03
N ARG A 80 -12.55 -12.87 -1.36
CA ARG A 80 -13.91 -12.57 -0.90
C ARG A 80 -14.84 -12.50 -2.10
N VAL A 81 -16.06 -13.00 -1.92
CA VAL A 81 -17.11 -12.99 -2.94
C VAL A 81 -18.31 -12.25 -2.38
N TRP A 82 -18.89 -11.38 -3.20
CA TRP A 82 -20.11 -10.65 -2.87
C TRP A 82 -21.16 -10.88 -3.95
N PHE A 83 -22.41 -10.78 -3.55
CA PHE A 83 -23.57 -11.04 -4.39
C PHE A 83 -24.47 -9.81 -4.38
N SER A 84 -24.96 -9.40 -5.56
CA SER A 84 -25.84 -8.23 -5.73
C SER A 84 -27.13 -8.27 -4.90
N ASP A 85 -27.59 -9.46 -4.51
CA ASP A 85 -28.77 -9.70 -3.68
C ASP A 85 -28.43 -10.09 -2.22
N GLY A 86 -27.15 -10.11 -1.86
CA GLY A 86 -26.66 -10.48 -0.52
C GLY A 86 -26.84 -11.95 -0.15
N VAL A 87 -27.30 -12.81 -1.07
CA VAL A 87 -27.52 -14.23 -0.79
C VAL A 87 -26.28 -15.02 -1.15
N ASP A 88 -25.69 -15.67 -0.15
CA ASP A 88 -24.50 -16.49 -0.32
C ASP A 88 -24.77 -17.70 -1.23
N ARG A 89 -23.94 -17.88 -2.26
CA ARG A 89 -24.04 -18.97 -3.24
C ARG A 89 -22.71 -19.69 -3.39
N PRO A 90 -22.43 -20.73 -2.57
CA PRO A 90 -21.15 -21.43 -2.59
C PRO A 90 -20.75 -22.00 -3.96
N MET A 91 -21.74 -22.49 -4.72
CA MET A 91 -21.48 -23.01 -6.07
C MET A 91 -21.09 -21.91 -7.06
N GLU A 92 -21.66 -20.71 -6.89
CA GLU A 92 -21.31 -19.54 -7.72
C GLU A 92 -19.93 -18.99 -7.34
N SER A 93 -19.55 -19.02 -6.06
CA SER A 93 -18.19 -18.71 -5.62
C SER A 93 -17.15 -19.61 -6.29
N GLN A 94 -17.40 -20.92 -6.35
CA GLN A 94 -16.50 -21.86 -7.05
C GLN A 94 -16.43 -21.58 -8.55
N ILE A 95 -17.55 -21.19 -9.17
CA ILE A 95 -17.56 -20.79 -10.58
C ILE A 95 -16.70 -19.54 -10.78
N LEU A 96 -16.85 -18.51 -9.94
CA LEU A 96 -16.04 -17.29 -10.01
C LEU A 96 -14.54 -17.59 -9.89
N GLU A 97 -14.15 -18.47 -8.97
CA GLU A 97 -12.75 -18.91 -8.84
C GLU A 97 -12.24 -19.63 -10.09
N SER A 98 -13.06 -20.50 -10.70
CA SER A 98 -12.69 -21.20 -11.92
C SER A 98 -12.61 -20.30 -13.16
N LEU A 99 -13.41 -19.23 -13.18
CA LEU A 99 -13.47 -18.27 -14.28
C LEU A 99 -12.26 -17.35 -14.29
N ARG A 100 -11.61 -17.13 -13.14
CA ARG A 100 -10.45 -16.25 -13.01
C ARG A 100 -9.32 -16.60 -13.99
N SER A 101 -9.06 -17.89 -14.20
CA SER A 101 -7.97 -18.35 -15.08
C SER A 101 -8.34 -18.39 -16.57
N GLN A 102 -9.54 -17.93 -16.92
CA GLN A 102 -10.04 -17.89 -18.30
C GLN A 102 -9.72 -16.55 -18.97
N ASP A 103 -10.23 -16.38 -20.18
CA ASP A 103 -10.11 -15.12 -20.93
C ASP A 103 -10.63 -13.92 -20.14
N ARG A 104 -10.08 -12.75 -20.47
CA ARG A 104 -10.43 -11.46 -19.86
C ARG A 104 -11.93 -11.17 -19.93
N VAL A 105 -12.58 -11.54 -21.03
CA VAL A 105 -14.02 -11.39 -21.20
C VAL A 105 -14.56 -12.68 -21.79
N LEU A 106 -15.47 -13.34 -21.08
CA LEU A 106 -16.02 -14.63 -21.48
C LEU A 106 -17.55 -14.58 -21.44
N SER A 107 -18.18 -14.80 -22.58
CA SER A 107 -19.65 -14.93 -22.68
C SER A 107 -20.04 -16.39 -22.81
N PHE A 108 -21.01 -16.84 -22.02
CA PHE A 108 -21.51 -18.22 -22.06
C PHE A 108 -23.02 -18.28 -21.76
N GLY A 109 -23.80 -18.71 -22.74
CA GLY A 109 -25.26 -18.66 -22.66
C GLY A 109 -25.75 -17.23 -22.46
N THR A 110 -26.48 -16.99 -21.38
CA THR A 110 -26.97 -15.64 -21.00
C THR A 110 -26.05 -14.94 -19.98
N ARG A 111 -24.83 -15.47 -19.76
CA ARG A 111 -23.91 -14.97 -18.73
C ARG A 111 -22.68 -14.33 -19.36
N LEU A 112 -22.12 -13.37 -18.63
CA LEU A 112 -20.88 -12.69 -18.98
C LEU A 112 -19.95 -12.70 -17.76
N ALA A 113 -18.72 -13.14 -17.96
CA ALA A 113 -17.65 -13.00 -16.99
C ALA A 113 -16.63 -11.97 -17.50
N ILE A 114 -16.17 -11.10 -16.59
CA ILE A 114 -15.11 -10.14 -16.85
C ILE A 114 -14.04 -10.32 -15.78
N ASN A 115 -12.84 -10.63 -16.21
CA ASN A 115 -11.67 -10.81 -15.37
C ASN A 115 -10.73 -9.60 -15.51
N SER A 116 -10.19 -9.16 -14.39
CA SER A 116 -9.00 -8.31 -14.28
C SER A 116 -7.99 -9.01 -13.37
N ASP A 117 -6.95 -8.31 -12.91
CA ASP A 117 -5.92 -8.93 -12.09
C ASP A 117 -6.45 -9.33 -10.70
N GLN A 118 -7.16 -8.43 -10.01
CA GLN A 118 -7.69 -8.70 -8.67
C GLN A 118 -9.20 -8.95 -8.65
N VAL A 119 -9.89 -8.88 -9.79
CA VAL A 119 -11.34 -8.84 -9.85
C VAL A 119 -11.90 -9.83 -10.87
N THR A 120 -12.93 -10.57 -10.47
CA THR A 120 -13.77 -11.33 -11.39
C THR A 120 -15.23 -10.95 -11.19
N LEU A 121 -15.85 -10.35 -12.20
CA LEU A 121 -17.28 -10.06 -12.24
C LEU A 121 -17.99 -11.17 -13.02
N LEU A 122 -19.10 -11.67 -12.48
CA LEU A 122 -20.05 -12.53 -13.18
C LEU A 122 -21.42 -11.84 -13.26
N VAL A 123 -21.88 -11.54 -14.46
CA VAL A 123 -23.24 -11.10 -14.76
C VAL A 123 -24.09 -12.34 -15.06
N ARG A 124 -25.16 -12.54 -14.28
CA ARG A 124 -25.99 -13.77 -14.34
C ARG A 124 -26.92 -13.82 -15.55
N LYS A 125 -27.38 -12.65 -16.00
CA LYS A 125 -28.34 -12.53 -17.09
C LYS A 125 -28.08 -11.26 -17.90
N LEU A 126 -27.67 -11.45 -19.14
CA LEU A 126 -27.55 -10.39 -20.14
C LEU A 126 -28.92 -10.01 -20.74
N PRO A 127 -29.05 -8.79 -21.27
CA PRO A 127 -30.20 -8.41 -22.10
C PRO A 127 -30.25 -9.25 -23.40
N SER A 128 -31.35 -9.15 -24.15
CA SER A 128 -31.57 -9.99 -25.34
C SER A 128 -31.05 -9.35 -26.65
N GLY A 129 -30.75 -8.05 -26.66
CA GLY A 129 -30.26 -7.33 -27.84
C GLY A 129 -28.76 -7.50 -28.06
N ALA A 130 -28.33 -7.88 -29.28
CA ALA A 130 -26.91 -8.10 -29.58
C ALA A 130 -26.08 -6.81 -29.47
N GLU A 131 -26.62 -5.68 -29.92
CA GLU A 131 -25.97 -4.37 -29.84
C GLU A 131 -25.90 -3.86 -28.40
N GLU A 132 -27.00 -3.97 -27.64
CA GLU A 132 -27.04 -3.66 -26.22
C GLU A 132 -25.99 -4.46 -25.42
N ILE A 133 -25.83 -5.75 -25.74
CA ILE A 133 -24.81 -6.61 -25.11
C ILE A 133 -23.40 -6.09 -25.40
N GLU A 134 -23.11 -5.67 -26.63
CA GLU A 134 -21.78 -5.19 -27.00
C GLU A 134 -21.44 -3.87 -26.28
N ILE A 135 -22.39 -2.93 -26.26
CA ILE A 135 -22.25 -1.67 -25.55
C ILE A 135 -22.04 -1.94 -24.06
N LEU A 136 -22.92 -2.74 -23.45
CA LEU A 136 -22.84 -3.09 -22.04
C LEU A 136 -21.50 -3.76 -21.71
N ARG A 137 -21.04 -4.70 -22.53
CA ARG A 137 -19.74 -5.36 -22.34
C ARG A 137 -18.62 -4.34 -22.30
N GLN A 138 -18.57 -3.38 -23.24
CA GLN A 138 -17.53 -2.36 -23.25
C GLN A 138 -17.55 -1.51 -21.98
N GLN A 139 -18.74 -1.07 -21.54
CA GLN A 139 -18.89 -0.25 -20.33
C GLN A 139 -18.48 -1.02 -19.06
N LEU A 140 -18.87 -2.29 -18.95
CA LEU A 140 -18.50 -3.13 -17.82
C LEU A 140 -17.00 -3.43 -17.77
N VAL A 141 -16.35 -3.58 -18.93
CA VAL A 141 -14.90 -3.76 -18.99
C VAL A 141 -14.18 -2.53 -18.43
N ILE A 142 -14.58 -1.32 -18.83
CA ILE A 142 -14.00 -0.06 -18.32
C ILE A 142 -14.24 0.08 -16.81
N MET A 143 -15.45 -0.24 -16.35
CA MET A 143 -15.80 -0.24 -14.93
C MET A 143 -14.86 -1.15 -14.12
N ILE A 144 -14.67 -2.39 -14.58
CA ILE A 144 -13.85 -3.39 -13.87
C ILE A 144 -12.36 -3.04 -13.91
N GLU A 145 -11.83 -2.49 -15.01
CA GLU A 145 -10.46 -1.98 -15.05
C GLU A 145 -10.24 -0.83 -14.06
N GLY A 146 -11.20 0.10 -13.96
CA GLY A 146 -11.11 1.20 -13.01
C GLY A 146 -11.21 0.75 -11.56
N LEU A 147 -12.06 -0.25 -11.28
CA LEU A 147 -12.14 -0.89 -9.98
C LEU A 147 -10.81 -1.56 -9.60
N ASP A 148 -10.25 -2.36 -10.51
CA ASP A 148 -8.97 -3.05 -10.32
C ASP A 148 -7.83 -2.05 -10.07
N THR A 149 -7.79 -0.95 -10.82
CA THR A 149 -6.82 0.14 -10.62
C THR A 149 -6.95 0.75 -9.22
N ARG A 150 -8.17 0.97 -8.73
CA ARG A 150 -8.38 1.50 -7.38
C ARG A 150 -7.94 0.51 -6.30
N LEU A 151 -8.26 -0.77 -6.48
CA LEU A 151 -7.83 -1.83 -5.54
C LEU A 151 -6.30 -1.90 -5.42
N HIS A 152 -5.58 -1.81 -6.54
CA HIS A 152 -4.11 -1.72 -6.54
C HIS A 152 -3.61 -0.49 -5.79
N ALA A 153 -4.23 0.67 -6.00
CA ALA A 153 -3.85 1.90 -5.28
C ALA A 153 -4.06 1.73 -3.77
N MET A 154 -5.20 1.19 -3.35
CA MET A 154 -5.49 0.92 -1.93
C MET A 154 -4.50 -0.07 -1.32
N GLN A 155 -4.12 -1.12 -2.05
CA GLN A 155 -3.11 -2.08 -1.58
C GLN A 155 -1.73 -1.42 -1.44
N ALA A 156 -1.35 -0.57 -2.40
CA ALA A 156 -0.10 0.18 -2.34
C ALA A 156 -0.09 1.15 -1.15
N GLU A 157 -1.16 1.91 -0.93
CA GLU A 157 -1.34 2.81 0.22
C GLU A 157 -1.18 2.07 1.54
N ARG A 158 -1.86 0.93 1.71
CA ARG A 158 -1.73 0.08 2.92
C ARG A 158 -0.31 -0.45 3.11
N LEU A 159 0.37 -0.84 2.03
CA LEU A 159 1.75 -1.29 2.10
C LEU A 159 2.70 -0.14 2.49
N PHE A 160 2.48 1.06 1.96
CA PHE A 160 3.24 2.25 2.34
C PHE A 160 3.06 2.59 3.82
N ASP A 161 1.82 2.60 4.32
CA ASP A 161 1.53 2.86 5.74
C ASP A 161 2.17 1.80 6.65
N SER A 162 2.02 0.52 6.33
CA SER A 162 2.65 -0.56 7.08
C SER A 162 4.18 -0.44 7.09
N ARG A 163 4.79 -0.08 5.95
CA ARG A 163 6.25 0.14 5.87
C ARG A 163 6.68 1.35 6.68
N ARG A 164 5.90 2.44 6.66
CA ARG A 164 6.16 3.63 7.47
C ARG A 164 6.16 3.27 8.95
N GLU A 165 5.15 2.56 9.43
CA GLU A 165 5.10 2.09 10.82
C GLU A 165 6.28 1.18 11.19
N GLN A 166 6.68 0.27 10.30
CA GLN A 166 7.85 -0.58 10.51
C GLN A 166 9.15 0.24 10.61
N LEU A 167 9.33 1.24 9.75
CA LEU A 167 10.48 2.14 9.80
C LEU A 167 10.50 2.95 11.09
N THR A 168 9.36 3.49 11.53
CA THR A 168 9.21 4.17 12.83
C THR A 168 9.68 3.27 13.97
N ARG A 169 9.22 2.01 14.03
CA ARG A 169 9.64 1.04 15.04
C ARG A 169 11.15 0.73 15.00
N VAL A 170 11.73 0.63 13.81
CA VAL A 170 13.17 0.39 13.64
C VAL A 170 13.99 1.58 14.13
N LEU A 171 13.54 2.80 13.81
CA LEU A 171 14.19 4.03 14.26
C LEU A 171 14.12 4.21 15.78
N GLU A 172 12.96 3.94 16.40
CA GLU A 172 12.82 3.91 17.85
C GLU A 172 13.77 2.88 18.49
N SER A 173 13.82 1.66 17.96
CA SER A 173 14.75 0.64 18.45
C SER A 173 16.23 1.03 18.27
N ALA A 174 16.57 1.71 17.18
CA ALA A 174 17.93 2.21 16.94
C ALA A 174 18.30 3.28 17.96
N ARG A 175 17.41 4.24 18.24
CA ARG A 175 17.60 5.27 19.26
C ARG A 175 17.85 4.65 20.63
N ASP A 176 17.01 3.70 21.04
CA ASP A 176 17.13 3.07 22.35
C ASP A 176 18.45 2.30 22.49
N LYS A 177 18.85 1.53 21.46
CA LYS A 177 20.14 0.81 21.43
C LYS A 177 21.33 1.75 21.44
N LEU A 178 21.28 2.89 20.75
CA LEU A 178 22.34 3.89 20.80
C LEU A 178 22.47 4.49 22.20
N GLY A 179 21.35 4.77 22.87
CA GLY A 179 21.35 5.20 24.26
C GLY A 179 21.95 4.16 25.22
N GLU A 180 21.68 2.88 25.00
CA GLU A 180 22.30 1.79 25.76
C GLU A 180 23.82 1.70 25.53
N ILE A 181 24.27 1.85 24.27
CA ILE A 181 25.68 1.87 23.89
C ILE A 181 26.40 3.03 24.59
N ASP A 182 25.85 4.24 24.55
CA ASP A 182 26.38 5.43 25.23
C ASP A 182 26.56 5.17 26.75
N GLN A 183 25.51 4.69 27.41
CA GLN A 183 25.57 4.38 28.84
C GLN A 183 26.61 3.30 29.17
N GLN A 184 26.74 2.29 28.31
CA GLN A 184 27.71 1.22 28.49
C GLN A 184 29.14 1.74 28.31
N HIS A 185 29.41 2.59 27.32
CA HIS A 185 30.71 3.23 27.13
C HIS A 185 31.10 4.08 28.34
N LYS A 186 30.19 4.96 28.81
CA LYS A 186 30.41 5.76 30.02
C LYS A 186 30.72 4.91 31.25
N ARG A 187 30.04 3.76 31.41
CA ARG A 187 30.30 2.81 32.49
C ARG A 187 31.68 2.15 32.36
N GLN A 188 32.02 1.66 31.16
CA GLN A 188 33.33 1.03 30.91
C GLN A 188 34.48 1.99 31.20
N ASN A 189 34.35 3.25 30.78
CA ASN A 189 35.33 4.28 31.02
C ASN A 189 35.52 4.59 32.50
N ARG A 190 34.43 4.70 33.26
CA ARG A 190 34.49 4.90 34.71
C ARG A 190 35.21 3.74 35.40
N VAL A 191 34.93 2.50 34.99
CA VAL A 191 35.60 1.30 35.53
C VAL A 191 37.09 1.30 35.18
N ALA A 192 37.46 1.61 33.93
CA ALA A 192 38.86 1.70 33.51
C ALA A 192 39.65 2.73 34.33
N SER A 193 39.08 3.92 34.54
CA SER A 193 39.68 4.97 35.38
C SER A 193 39.88 4.49 36.82
N GLN A 194 38.86 3.84 37.42
CA GLN A 194 38.96 3.28 38.76
C GLN A 194 40.06 2.20 38.89
N ILE A 195 40.21 1.32 37.89
CA ILE A 195 41.25 0.29 37.87
C ILE A 195 42.64 0.95 37.87
N LEU A 196 42.85 1.99 37.05
CA LEU A 196 44.14 2.67 36.96
C LEU A 196 44.50 3.45 38.23
N THR A 197 43.53 4.17 38.80
CA THR A 197 43.73 4.84 40.09
C THR A 197 44.03 3.83 41.20
N GLY A 198 43.35 2.67 41.19
CA GLY A 198 43.62 1.56 42.11
C GLY A 198 45.04 1.02 41.95
N MET A 199 45.46 0.73 40.71
CA MET A 199 46.80 0.24 40.39
C MET A 199 47.90 1.23 40.81
N SER A 200 47.69 2.54 40.60
CA SER A 200 48.62 3.58 41.04
C SER A 200 48.80 3.55 42.57
N ARG A 201 47.69 3.48 43.31
CA ARG A 201 47.70 3.42 44.77
C ARG A 201 48.35 2.14 45.30
N GLU A 202 48.07 0.99 44.68
CA GLU A 202 48.72 -0.28 45.05
C GLU A 202 50.24 -0.20 44.86
N LEU A 203 50.70 0.35 43.73
CA LEU A 203 52.13 0.56 43.49
C LEU A 203 52.76 1.49 44.52
N GLU A 204 52.11 2.60 44.88
CA GLU A 204 52.56 3.49 45.95
C GLU A 204 52.76 2.77 47.28
N THR A 205 51.87 1.83 47.64
CA THR A 205 52.01 1.05 48.87
C THR A 205 53.14 0.02 48.83
N LEU A 206 53.51 -0.48 47.64
CA LEU A 206 54.58 -1.46 47.45
C LEU A 206 55.98 -0.83 47.35
N LEU A 207 56.08 0.41 46.87
CA LEU A 207 57.36 1.12 46.68
C LEU A 207 58.30 1.15 47.90
N PRO A 208 57.82 1.30 49.16
CA PRO A 208 58.68 1.23 50.34
C PRO A 208 59.37 -0.12 50.54
N ALA A 209 58.73 -1.21 50.13
CA ALA A 209 59.25 -2.58 50.33
C ALA A 209 60.27 -3.02 49.26
N LEU A 210 60.36 -2.30 48.13
CA LEU A 210 61.13 -2.72 46.96
C LEU A 210 62.62 -2.36 47.01
N ASN A 211 63.14 -1.77 48.10
CA ASN A 211 64.55 -1.35 48.24
C ASN A 211 65.12 -0.59 47.03
N LEU A 212 64.27 0.18 46.35
CA LEU A 212 64.65 0.97 45.18
C LEU A 212 65.42 2.22 45.59
N THR A 213 66.32 2.67 44.72
CA THR A 213 66.92 4.01 44.84
C THR A 213 65.86 5.09 44.60
N GLU A 214 66.04 6.27 45.19
CA GLU A 214 65.12 7.40 45.01
C GLU A 214 64.93 7.79 43.53
N GLN A 215 65.98 7.63 42.72
CA GLN A 215 65.92 7.91 41.29
C GLN A 215 65.08 6.88 40.52
N GLN A 216 65.12 5.60 40.93
CA GLN A 216 64.26 4.54 40.37
C GLN A 216 62.79 4.73 40.77
N LYS A 217 62.49 5.07 42.05
CA LYS A 217 61.13 5.39 42.49
C LYS A 217 60.53 6.52 41.67
N LYS A 218 61.29 7.61 41.49
CA LYS A 218 60.84 8.80 40.76
C LYS A 218 60.56 8.51 39.28
N SER A 219 61.37 7.66 38.64
CA SER A 219 61.09 7.22 37.27
C SER A 219 59.84 6.35 37.16
N LEU A 220 59.61 5.46 38.13
CA LEU A 220 58.44 4.56 38.11
C LEU A 220 57.13 5.34 38.29
N LEU A 221 57.09 6.24 39.28
CA LEU A 221 55.96 7.14 39.51
C LEU A 221 55.66 8.00 38.27
N LYS A 222 56.71 8.54 37.62
CA LYS A 222 56.55 9.33 36.40
C LYS A 222 55.93 8.55 35.24
N VAL A 223 56.22 7.24 35.10
CA VAL A 223 55.60 6.38 34.07
C VAL A 223 54.12 6.15 34.38
N ILE A 224 53.76 5.95 35.66
CA ILE A 224 52.38 5.77 36.09
C ILE A 224 51.59 7.06 35.87
N ASP A 225 52.09 8.20 36.34
CA ASP A 225 51.44 9.52 36.15
C ASP A 225 51.22 9.82 34.66
N SER A 226 52.25 9.58 33.85
CA SER A 226 52.18 9.68 32.38
C SER A 226 51.09 8.79 31.78
N SER A 227 50.94 7.57 32.29
CA SER A 227 49.97 6.60 31.77
C SER A 227 48.55 6.94 32.21
N VAL A 228 48.37 7.43 33.44
CA VAL A 228 47.10 7.95 33.96
C VAL A 228 46.66 9.17 33.14
N SER A 229 47.52 10.17 32.96
CA SER A 229 47.19 11.35 32.14
C SER A 229 46.92 11.03 30.68
N LYS A 230 47.61 10.03 30.09
CA LYS A 230 47.31 9.59 28.71
C LYS A 230 45.91 8.98 28.60
N ILE A 231 45.50 8.18 29.56
CA ILE A 231 44.16 7.62 29.57
C ILE A 231 43.10 8.69 29.86
N GLU A 232 43.42 9.68 30.70
CA GLU A 232 42.59 10.87 30.86
C GLU A 232 42.43 11.66 29.55
N SER A 233 43.48 11.79 28.75
CA SER A 233 43.39 12.45 27.43
C SER A 233 42.61 11.64 26.38
N VAL A 234 42.56 10.30 26.51
CA VAL A 234 41.67 9.47 25.70
C VAL A 234 40.22 9.74 26.07
N TYR A 235 39.92 10.03 27.34
CA TYR A 235 38.57 10.43 27.78
C TYR A 235 38.14 11.81 27.27
N ASP A 236 39.06 12.76 27.08
CA ASP A 236 38.71 14.04 26.46
C ASP A 236 38.30 13.87 24.98
N GLY A 237 38.79 12.83 24.31
CA GLY A 237 38.35 12.43 22.96
C GLY A 237 36.96 11.79 22.92
N ASP A 238 36.45 11.26 24.05
CA ASP A 238 35.08 10.70 24.13
C ASP A 238 33.99 11.77 24.08
N ARG A 239 34.29 13.04 24.39
CA ARG A 239 33.32 14.14 24.20
C ARG A 239 32.90 14.28 22.73
N GLU A 240 33.82 14.02 21.80
CA GLU A 240 33.52 14.07 20.37
C GLU A 240 32.62 12.89 19.95
N LEU A 241 32.74 11.74 20.61
CA LEU A 241 31.85 10.60 20.42
C LEU A 241 30.46 10.84 21.01
N ASP A 242 30.39 11.43 22.21
CA ASP A 242 29.13 11.83 22.85
C ASP A 242 28.39 12.86 21.96
N ASP A 243 29.09 13.88 21.47
CA ASP A 243 28.52 14.88 20.55
C ASP A 243 28.00 14.22 19.26
N GLN A 244 28.71 13.21 18.72
CA GLN A 244 28.26 12.46 17.55
C GLN A 244 27.02 11.62 17.84
N PHE A 245 26.91 10.99 19.02
CA PHE A 245 25.72 10.24 19.41
C PHE A 245 24.51 11.15 19.61
N ASP A 246 24.70 12.33 20.20
CA ASP A 246 23.64 13.32 20.39
C ASP A 246 23.08 13.80 19.04
N VAL A 247 23.96 14.10 18.07
CA VAL A 247 23.56 14.46 16.70
C VAL A 247 22.78 13.32 16.03
N ILE A 248 23.24 12.07 16.13
CA ILE A 248 22.54 10.93 15.53
C ILE A 248 21.16 10.72 16.17
N ILE A 249 21.04 10.86 17.49
CA ILE A 249 19.74 10.76 18.19
C ILE A 249 18.81 11.90 17.79
N GLU A 250 19.33 13.12 17.63
CA GLU A 250 18.57 14.27 17.16
C GLU A 250 18.07 14.07 15.72
N ASP A 251 18.92 13.59 14.82
CA ASP A 251 18.55 13.28 13.44
C ASP A 251 17.46 12.20 13.36
N VAL A 252 17.59 11.13 14.15
CA VAL A 252 16.56 10.08 14.25
C VAL A 252 15.25 10.65 14.81
N SER A 253 15.32 11.56 15.78
CA SER A 253 14.13 12.20 16.36
C SER A 253 13.44 13.14 15.38
N ASN A 254 14.22 13.89 14.59
CA ASN A 254 13.71 14.78 13.55
C ASN A 254 13.04 14.01 12.40
N LEU A 255 13.54 12.81 12.07
CA LEU A 255 12.94 11.91 11.10
C LEU A 255 11.63 11.27 11.60
N LEU A 256 11.44 11.14 12.92
CA LEU A 256 10.23 10.61 13.54
C LEU A 256 9.15 11.70 13.77
N GLY A 257 9.55 12.96 13.90
CA GLY A 257 8.67 14.10 14.20
C GLY A 257 8.11 14.86 12.99
N LYS A 258 8.40 14.42 11.76
CA LYS A 258 7.85 14.95 10.50
C LYS A 258 7.03 13.89 9.78
#